data_AF-A0A199URE9-F1
#
_entry.id   AF-A0A199URE9-F1
#
_cell.length_a   1.000
_cell.length_b   1.000
_cell.length_c   1.000
_cell.angle_alpha   90.00
_cell.angle_beta   90.00
_cell.angle_gamma   90.00
#
_symmetry.space_group_name_H-M   'P 1'
#
loop_
_entity.id
_entity.type
_entity.pdbx_description
1 polymer ?
#
loop_
_entity_poly.entity_id
_entity_poly.type
_entity_poly.pdbx_seq_one_letter_code
_entity_poly.pdbx_strand_id
1 'polypeptide(L)'
;MADLVEKDGVLAAAMAIGRAIKGLENGVLEGAEGWMQKILSILPEGPMFQVYGTDFGWGRPKKKTPGTVSLAESSDEQGGVEIGLVLPKDEMDAFQSCFYDELKLF
;
A
#
# COMPACT_ATOMS: atom_id res chain seq x y z
N MET A 1 3.39 12.20 -14.75
CA MET A 1 3.85 10.86 -15.14
C MET A 1 5.33 10.85 -15.47
N ALA A 2 5.87 11.82 -16.21
CA ALA A 2 7.31 11.91 -16.47
C ALA A 2 8.16 11.83 -15.18
N ASP A 3 7.78 12.60 -14.16
CA ASP A 3 8.49 12.66 -12.87
C ASP A 3 8.50 11.34 -12.07
N LEU A 4 7.63 10.37 -12.41
CA LEU A 4 7.55 9.08 -11.72
C LEU A 4 8.43 8.00 -12.36
N VAL A 5 8.90 8.23 -13.60
CA VAL A 5 9.71 7.29 -14.38
C VAL A 5 11.20 7.68 -14.34
N GLU A 6 11.53 8.83 -13.73
CA GLU A 6 12.91 9.28 -13.51
C GLU A 6 13.55 8.60 -12.29
N LYS A 7 14.87 8.78 -12.16
CA LYS A 7 15.72 8.17 -11.12
C LYS A 7 15.22 8.39 -9.68
N ASP A 8 14.51 9.49 -9.45
CA ASP A 8 13.95 9.85 -8.13
C ASP A 8 12.42 9.62 -8.06
N GLY A 9 11.86 8.79 -8.95
CA GLY A 9 10.43 8.57 -9.09
C GLY A 9 9.76 8.08 -7.80
N VAL A 10 10.41 7.19 -7.04
CA VAL A 10 9.91 6.72 -5.73
C VAL A 10 9.86 7.86 -4.71
N LEU A 11 10.89 8.71 -4.65
CA LEU A 11 10.91 9.87 -3.77
C LEU A 11 9.84 10.89 -4.16
N ALA A 12 9.69 11.16 -5.46
CA ALA A 12 8.64 12.04 -5.97
C ALA A 12 7.24 11.52 -5.63
N ALA A 13 7.00 10.21 -5.77
CA ALA A 13 5.75 9.56 -5.38
C ALA A 13 5.49 9.69 -3.87
N ALA A 14 6.48 9.37 -3.03
CA ALA A 14 6.37 9.47 -1.58
C ALA A 14 6.09 10.90 -1.12
N MET A 15 6.79 11.90 -1.69
CA MET A 15 6.52 13.31 -1.42
C MET A 15 5.12 13.73 -1.83
N ALA A 16 4.64 13.29 -3.01
CA ALA A 16 3.30 13.59 -3.48
C ALA A 16 2.23 13.01 -2.53
N ILE A 17 2.37 11.75 -2.11
CA ILE A 17 1.47 11.11 -1.14
C ILE A 17 1.51 11.85 0.20
N GLY A 18 2.71 12.15 0.73
CA GLY A 18 2.86 12.85 2.01
C GLY A 18 2.26 14.26 1.99
N ARG A 19 2.39 14.99 0.88
CA ARG A 19 1.74 16.30 0.68
C ARG A 19 0.22 16.17 0.64
N ALA A 20 -0.30 15.16 -0.07
CA ALA A 20 -1.73 14.90 -0.12
C ALA A 20 -2.29 14.58 1.28
N ILE A 21 -1.59 13.76 2.07
CA ILE A 21 -1.99 13.44 3.44
C ILE A 21 -1.96 14.69 4.33
N LYS A 22 -0.87 15.48 4.28
CA LYS A 22 -0.74 16.72 5.07
C LYS A 22 -1.81 17.77 4.72
N GLY A 23 -2.26 17.79 3.47
CA GLY A 23 -3.37 18.64 3.04
C GLY A 23 -4.68 18.36 3.80
N LEU A 24 -4.87 17.13 4.31
CA LEU A 24 -6.05 16.72 5.05
C LEU A 24 -6.11 17.29 6.46
N GLU A 25 -4.96 17.57 7.08
CA GLU A 25 -4.88 18.08 8.45
C GLU A 25 -5.39 19.53 8.58
N ASN A 26 -5.41 20.27 7.48
CA ASN A 26 -5.74 21.71 7.47
C ASN A 26 -7.25 22.00 7.30
N GLY A 27 -8.13 21.00 7.34
CA GLY A 27 -9.59 21.16 7.43
C GLY A 27 -10.28 21.70 6.17
N VAL A 28 -9.54 22.01 5.10
CA VAL A 28 -10.09 22.51 3.83
C VAL A 28 -10.24 21.33 2.87
N LEU A 29 -11.37 20.61 2.97
CA LEU A 29 -11.82 19.67 1.94
C LEU A 29 -12.35 20.39 0.68
N GLU A 30 -11.95 21.64 0.45
CA GLU A 30 -12.30 22.37 -0.77
C GLU A 30 -11.53 21.73 -1.94
N GLY A 31 -12.26 21.07 -2.85
CA GLY A 31 -11.68 20.29 -3.95
C GLY A 31 -11.35 18.82 -3.63
N ALA A 32 -11.60 18.36 -2.40
CA ALA A 32 -11.47 16.96 -1.99
C ALA A 32 -12.81 16.21 -2.11
N GLU A 33 -13.61 16.51 -3.15
CA GLU A 33 -14.75 15.67 -3.50
C GLU A 33 -14.26 14.48 -4.33
N GLY A 34 -14.76 13.27 -4.07
CA GLY A 34 -14.41 12.11 -4.89
C GLY A 34 -13.10 11.40 -4.53
N TRP A 35 -12.18 12.03 -3.80
CA TRP A 35 -10.85 11.44 -3.51
C TRP A 35 -10.93 10.18 -2.65
N MET A 36 -11.87 10.13 -1.71
CA MET A 36 -12.09 8.96 -0.87
C MET A 36 -12.61 7.78 -1.68
N GLN A 37 -13.53 8.06 -2.60
CA GLN A 37 -13.96 7.09 -3.59
C GLN A 37 -12.78 6.65 -4.49
N LYS A 38 -11.84 7.54 -4.80
CA LYS A 38 -10.66 7.24 -5.61
C LYS A 38 -9.65 6.36 -4.88
N ILE A 39 -9.37 6.65 -3.60
CA ILE A 39 -8.52 5.79 -2.76
C ILE A 39 -9.19 4.44 -2.56
N LEU A 40 -10.48 4.40 -2.19
CA LEU A 40 -11.22 3.16 -2.02
C LEU A 40 -11.40 2.39 -3.34
N SER A 41 -11.35 3.04 -4.51
CA SER A 41 -11.35 2.33 -5.79
C SER A 41 -10.06 1.56 -6.05
N ILE A 42 -8.95 1.96 -5.43
CA ILE A 42 -7.62 1.35 -5.59
C ILE A 42 -7.30 0.43 -4.41
N LEU A 43 -7.71 0.83 -3.21
CA LEU A 43 -7.52 0.15 -1.93
C LEU A 43 -8.87 0.02 -1.21
N PRO A 44 -9.76 -0.89 -1.64
CA PRO A 44 -11.14 -0.96 -1.15
C PRO A 44 -11.24 -1.21 0.36
N GLU A 45 -10.26 -1.91 0.90
CA GLU A 45 -10.25 -2.34 2.29
C GLU A 45 -9.43 -1.43 3.20
N GLY A 46 -8.71 -0.43 2.64
CA GLY A 46 -7.77 0.39 3.40
C GLY A 46 -6.58 -0.40 3.97
N PRO A 47 -5.66 0.27 4.67
CA PRO A 47 -4.68 -0.40 5.53
C PRO A 47 -5.39 -1.07 6.70
N MET A 48 -5.13 -2.35 6.91
CA MET A 48 -5.80 -3.14 7.95
C MET A 48 -4.82 -3.47 9.08
N PHE A 49 -5.15 -2.99 10.27
CA PHE A 49 -4.38 -3.20 11.50
C PHE A 49 -4.97 -4.35 12.31
N GLN A 50 -4.14 -5.04 13.11
CA GLN A 50 -4.55 -6.14 14.01
C GLN A 50 -5.17 -7.38 13.33
N VAL A 51 -4.99 -7.56 12.02
CA VAL A 51 -5.47 -8.75 11.28
C VAL A 51 -4.97 -10.03 11.94
N TYR A 52 -3.68 -10.07 12.27
CA TYR A 52 -3.03 -11.20 12.93
C TYR A 52 -3.19 -11.23 14.46
N GLY A 53 -3.79 -10.18 15.04
CA GLY A 53 -4.11 -10.11 16.47
C GLY A 53 -5.45 -10.77 16.84
N THR A 54 -6.29 -11.08 15.85
CA THR A 54 -7.62 -11.67 16.05
C THR A 54 -7.52 -13.17 16.34
N ASP A 55 -8.23 -13.67 17.37
CA ASP A 55 -8.35 -15.10 17.66
C ASP A 55 -9.78 -15.44 18.10
N PHE A 56 -10.45 -16.28 17.32
CA PHE A 56 -11.83 -16.74 17.61
C PHE A 56 -11.87 -18.04 18.44
N GLY A 57 -10.73 -18.52 18.93
CA GLY A 57 -10.58 -19.79 19.66
C GLY A 57 -10.01 -20.94 18.83
N TRP A 58 -9.66 -20.69 17.56
CA TRP A 58 -9.01 -21.66 16.66
C TRP A 58 -7.58 -21.25 16.28
N GLY A 59 -7.02 -20.27 16.97
CA GLY A 59 -5.71 -19.71 16.70
C GLY A 59 -5.77 -18.50 15.77
N ARG A 60 -4.65 -17.80 15.69
CA ARG A 60 -4.50 -16.56 14.91
C ARG A 60 -4.44 -16.83 13.41
N PRO A 61 -4.92 -15.90 12.56
CA PRO A 61 -4.72 -15.97 11.13
C PRO A 61 -3.24 -16.11 10.79
N LYS A 62 -2.93 -16.93 9.78
CA LYS A 62 -1.55 -17.12 9.28
C LYS A 62 -1.23 -16.28 8.05
N LYS A 63 -2.26 -15.93 7.28
CA LYS A 63 -2.12 -15.13 6.06
C LYS A 63 -3.44 -14.47 5.70
N LYS A 64 -3.38 -13.22 5.27
CA LYS A 64 -4.50 -12.52 4.63
C LYS A 64 -4.47 -12.79 3.12
N THR A 65 -5.62 -13.07 2.52
CA THR A 65 -5.73 -13.09 1.06
C THR A 65 -5.93 -11.65 0.55
N PRO A 66 -5.12 -11.17 -0.41
CA PRO A 66 -5.30 -9.83 -0.96
C PRO A 66 -6.59 -9.73 -1.80
N GLY A 67 -7.17 -8.53 -1.82
CA GLY A 67 -8.00 -8.07 -2.95
C GLY A 67 -7.09 -7.71 -4.15
N THR A 68 -7.38 -6.62 -4.87
CA THR A 68 -6.46 -6.13 -5.94
C THR A 68 -5.11 -5.69 -5.37
N VAL A 69 -5.15 -4.88 -4.30
CA VAL A 69 -3.99 -4.47 -3.50
C VAL A 69 -4.43 -4.44 -2.03
N SER A 70 -3.60 -4.94 -1.13
CA SER A 70 -3.86 -4.92 0.32
C SER A 70 -2.62 -4.59 1.13
N LEU A 71 -2.81 -3.95 2.28
CA LEU A 71 -1.75 -3.63 3.23
C LEU A 71 -2.13 -4.12 4.63
N ALA A 72 -1.21 -4.81 5.31
CA ALA A 72 -1.38 -5.28 6.69
C ALA A 72 -0.07 -5.21 7.47
N GLU A 73 -0.14 -5.24 8.80
CA GLU A 73 1.02 -5.47 9.66
C GLU A 73 1.59 -6.87 9.40
N SER A 74 2.91 -7.01 9.39
CA SER A 74 3.56 -8.31 9.22
C SER A 74 3.30 -9.23 10.42
N SER A 75 3.05 -10.51 10.16
CA SER A 75 2.99 -11.51 11.23
C SER A 75 4.37 -11.92 11.76
N ASP A 76 5.43 -11.66 10.97
CA ASP A 76 6.76 -12.25 11.20
C ASP A 76 7.71 -11.30 11.92
N GLU A 77 7.53 -9.99 11.76
CA GLU A 77 8.41 -8.97 12.36
C GLU A 77 7.62 -7.76 12.87
N GLN A 78 7.96 -7.30 14.07
CA GLN A 78 7.34 -6.12 14.66
C GLN A 78 7.77 -4.85 13.91
N GLY A 79 6.79 -4.11 13.40
CA GLY A 79 7.03 -2.93 12.54
C GLY A 79 7.18 -3.27 11.06
N GLY A 80 7.19 -4.55 10.69
CA GLY A 80 7.13 -4.99 9.31
C GLY A 80 5.74 -4.78 8.70
N VAL A 81 5.70 -4.65 7.38
CA VAL A 81 4.46 -4.45 6.61
C VAL A 81 4.34 -5.52 5.54
N GLU A 82 3.19 -6.18 5.47
CA GLU A 82 2.83 -7.10 4.40
C GLU A 82 2.03 -6.37 3.31
N ILE A 83 2.52 -6.48 2.07
CA ILE A 83 1.86 -5.97 0.87
C ILE A 83 1.35 -7.18 0.07
N GLY A 84 0.04 -7.22 -0.13
CA GLY A 84 -0.60 -8.20 -1.00
C GLY A 84 -1.00 -7.57 -2.32
N LEU A 85 -0.69 -8.22 -3.43
CA LEU A 85 -0.90 -7.70 -4.78
C LEU A 85 -1.39 -8.83 -5.70
N VAL A 86 -2.41 -8.56 -6.51
CA VAL A 86 -2.94 -9.50 -7.50
C VAL A 86 -2.80 -8.88 -8.90
N LEU A 87 -1.95 -9.48 -9.72
CA LEU A 87 -1.71 -9.10 -11.11
C LEU A 87 -1.72 -10.34 -12.02
N PRO A 88 -1.98 -10.18 -13.33
CA PRO A 88 -1.67 -11.21 -14.32
C PRO A 88 -0.22 -11.66 -14.21
N LYS A 89 0.07 -12.91 -14.58
CA LYS A 89 1.39 -13.52 -14.42
C LYS A 89 2.52 -12.67 -15.00
N ASP A 90 2.36 -12.20 -16.24
CA ASP A 90 3.41 -11.44 -16.94
C ASP A 90 3.68 -10.08 -16.26
N GLU A 91 2.64 -9.45 -15.71
CA GLU A 91 2.76 -8.20 -14.94
C GLU A 91 3.39 -8.44 -13.56
N MET A 92 3.06 -9.55 -12.90
CA MET A 92 3.68 -9.94 -11.63
C MET A 92 5.17 -10.25 -11.82
N ASP A 93 5.55 -10.94 -12.90
CA ASP A 93 6.94 -11.26 -13.22
C ASP A 93 7.75 -9.96 -13.46
N ALA A 94 7.17 -8.97 -14.16
CA ALA A 94 7.77 -7.65 -14.32
C ALA A 94 7.85 -6.87 -12.99
N PHE A 95 6.76 -6.83 -12.22
CA PHE A 95 6.71 -6.17 -10.91
C PHE A 95 7.78 -6.73 -9.97
N GLN A 96 7.93 -8.05 -9.94
CA GLN A 96 8.90 -8.74 -9.09
C GLN A 96 10.33 -8.27 -9.36
N SER A 97 10.71 -8.08 -10.64
CA SER A 97 12.03 -7.59 -11.01
C SER A 97 12.30 -6.18 -10.46
N CYS A 98 11.35 -5.25 -10.63
CA CYS A 98 11.49 -3.89 -10.12
C CYS A 98 11.50 -3.86 -8.59
N PHE A 99 10.59 -4.58 -7.95
CA PHE A 99 10.41 -4.52 -6.49
C PHE A 99 11.62 -5.06 -5.72
N TYR A 100 12.17 -6.21 -6.13
CA TYR A 100 13.32 -6.80 -5.43
C TYR A 100 14.63 -6.06 -5.68
N ASP A 101 14.82 -5.51 -6.89
CA ASP A 101 16.05 -4.81 -7.22
C ASP A 101 16.14 -3.47 -6.47
N GLU A 102 15.00 -2.78 -6.29
CA GLU A 102 14.94 -1.55 -5.50
C GLU A 102 15.00 -1.81 -3.98
N LEU A 103 14.36 -2.86 -3.46
CA LEU A 103 14.39 -3.15 -2.02
C LEU A 103 15.79 -3.42 -1.48
N LYS A 104 16.69 -3.96 -2.31
CA LYS A 104 18.08 -4.26 -1.93
C LYS A 104 18.98 -3.02 -1.90
N LEU A 105 18.52 -1.87 -2.40
CA LEU A 105 19.27 -0.63 -2.40
C LEU A 105 19.12 0.17 -1.09
N PHE A 106 18.26 -0.30 -0.18
CA PHE A 106 18.03 0.25 1.16
C PHE A 106 18.46 -0.77 2.23
#